data_AF-A0A556UFJ7-F1
#
_entry.id   AF-A0A556UFJ7-F1
#
_cell.length_a   1.000
_cell.length_b   1.000
_cell.length_c   1.000
_cell.angle_alpha   90.00
_cell.angle_beta   90.00
_cell.angle_gamma   90.00
#
_symmetry.space_group_name_H-M   'P 1'
#
loop_
_entity.id
_entity.type
_entity.pdbx_description
1 polymer ?
#
loop_
_entity_poly.entity_id
_entity_poly.type
_entity_poly.pdbx_seq_one_letter_code
_entity_poly.pdbx_strand_id
1 'polypeptide(L)'
;MVLSDTARFAEYESDLTFVGCVGMLDPPRSEVAASIKLCRQAGIRVIMITGDNKGTAVAICRRIGIFSEDDDVNLMAFTGREFDDLSPQSQREAVTAARCFARVEPSHKSKIVEFLQGFDEITAMVTASKTNL
;
A
#
# COMPACT_ATOMS: atom_id res chain seq x y z
N MET A 1 24.61 -24.77 16.76
CA MET A 1 23.88 -23.63 16.16
C MET A 1 24.91 -22.59 15.76
N VAL A 2 25.08 -22.37 14.45
CA VAL A 2 26.00 -21.35 13.94
C VAL A 2 25.15 -20.13 13.61
N LEU A 3 25.18 -19.11 14.49
CA LEU A 3 24.35 -17.91 14.39
C LEU A 3 24.87 -16.89 13.36
N SER A 4 26.09 -17.09 12.85
CA SER A 4 26.70 -16.22 11.84
C SER A 4 26.21 -16.49 10.42
N ASP A 5 25.51 -17.60 10.19
CA ASP A 5 24.95 -17.97 8.89
C ASP A 5 23.42 -17.87 8.93
N THR A 6 22.91 -16.78 8.36
CA THR A 6 21.47 -16.45 8.37
C THR A 6 20.64 -17.37 7.48
N ALA A 7 21.24 -18.02 6.47
CA ALA A 7 20.52 -18.93 5.58
C ALA A 7 19.96 -20.16 6.32
N ARG A 8 20.55 -20.50 7.47
CA ARG A 8 20.16 -21.65 8.30
C ARG A 8 19.08 -21.35 9.34
N PHE A 9 18.65 -20.10 9.49
CA PHE A 9 17.69 -19.73 10.53
C PHE A 9 16.36 -20.45 10.39
N ALA A 10 15.90 -20.68 9.15
CA ALA A 10 14.69 -21.46 8.90
C ALA A 10 14.78 -22.91 9.39
N GLU A 11 15.97 -23.53 9.38
CA GLU A 11 16.19 -24.86 9.96
C GLU A 11 16.08 -24.82 11.50
N TYR A 12 16.64 -23.77 12.13
CA TYR A 12 16.61 -23.61 13.58
C TYR A 12 15.21 -23.24 14.10
N GLU A 13 14.40 -22.56 13.31
CA GLU A 13 13.01 -22.16 13.61
C GLU A 13 11.98 -23.20 13.11
N SER A 14 12.34 -24.48 13.07
CA SER A 14 11.47 -25.59 12.66
C SER A 14 10.99 -26.43 13.85
N ASP A 15 10.00 -27.29 13.62
CA ASP A 15 9.38 -28.16 14.65
C ASP A 15 8.87 -27.40 15.91
N LEU A 16 8.33 -26.21 15.68
CA LEU A 16 7.83 -25.34 16.75
C LEU A 16 6.44 -25.80 17.23
N THR A 17 6.18 -25.62 18.54
CA THR A 17 4.83 -25.76 19.10
C THR A 17 4.15 -24.39 19.13
N PHE A 18 3.00 -24.28 18.45
CA PHE A 18 2.20 -23.06 18.48
C PHE A 18 1.65 -22.81 19.90
N VAL A 19 1.91 -21.62 20.46
CA VAL A 19 1.43 -21.22 21.80
C VAL A 19 0.22 -20.28 21.71
N GLY A 20 0.24 -19.31 20.80
CA GLY A 20 -0.81 -18.29 20.66
C GLY A 20 -0.41 -17.16 19.70
N CYS A 21 -1.27 -16.14 19.56
CA CYS A 21 -1.01 -14.96 18.74
C CYS A 21 -1.42 -13.67 19.44
N VAL A 22 -0.83 -12.55 19.01
CA VAL A 22 -1.16 -11.19 19.48
C VAL A 22 -1.50 -10.31 18.29
N GLY A 23 -2.48 -9.43 18.46
CA GLY A 23 -2.87 -8.43 17.46
C GLY A 23 -2.47 -7.05 17.94
N MET A 24 -1.70 -6.33 17.13
CA MET A 24 -1.38 -4.92 17.35
C MET A 24 -1.85 -4.08 16.16
N LEU A 25 -2.19 -2.84 16.44
CA LEU A 25 -2.66 -1.88 15.46
C LEU A 25 -1.84 -0.59 15.61
N ASP A 26 -1.32 -0.08 14.50
CA ASP A 26 -0.90 1.31 14.39
C ASP A 26 -2.13 2.16 14.00
N PRO A 27 -2.75 2.89 14.94
CA PRO A 27 -3.99 3.59 14.66
C PRO A 27 -3.74 4.79 13.72
N PRO A 28 -4.61 5.02 12.72
CA PRO A 28 -4.53 6.23 11.91
C PRO A 28 -4.61 7.47 12.79
N ARG A 29 -3.90 8.53 12.40
CA ARG A 29 -4.02 9.84 13.06
C ARG A 29 -5.46 10.35 12.97
N SER A 30 -5.95 10.97 14.03
CA SER A 30 -7.35 11.40 14.18
C SER A 30 -7.86 12.28 13.06
N GLU A 31 -6.99 13.10 12.49
CA GLU A 31 -7.29 14.08 11.44
C GLU A 31 -7.37 13.48 10.04
N VAL A 32 -6.83 12.28 9.82
CA VAL A 32 -6.65 11.71 8.46
C VAL A 32 -7.98 11.50 7.76
N ALA A 33 -8.99 10.97 8.45
CA ALA A 33 -10.31 10.73 7.86
C ALA A 33 -11.00 12.05 7.45
N ALA A 34 -10.87 13.10 8.27
CA ALA A 34 -11.42 14.41 7.95
C ALA A 34 -10.71 15.03 6.73
N SER A 35 -9.38 14.92 6.67
CA SER A 35 -8.58 15.39 5.53
C SER A 35 -8.92 14.66 4.24
N ILE A 36 -9.09 13.33 4.26
CA ILE A 36 -9.51 12.55 3.08
C ILE A 36 -10.89 12.98 2.59
N LYS A 37 -11.83 13.24 3.51
CA LYS A 37 -13.15 13.77 3.16
C LYS A 37 -13.05 15.11 2.44
N LEU A 38 -12.22 16.03 2.94
CA LEU A 38 -11.99 17.33 2.30
C LEU A 38 -11.35 17.18 0.91
N CYS A 39 -10.34 16.32 0.77
CA CYS A 39 -9.75 16.00 -0.53
C CYS A 39 -10.82 15.52 -1.52
N ARG A 40 -11.66 14.56 -1.10
CA ARG A 40 -12.74 14.05 -1.95
C ARG A 40 -13.74 15.14 -2.36
N GLN A 41 -14.12 16.04 -1.44
CA GLN A 41 -15.01 17.16 -1.73
C GLN A 41 -14.39 18.18 -2.70
N ALA A 42 -13.06 18.34 -2.66
CA ALA A 42 -12.30 19.20 -3.56
C ALA A 42 -11.97 18.53 -4.92
N GLY A 43 -12.43 17.29 -5.15
CA GLY A 43 -12.09 16.53 -6.36
C GLY A 43 -10.66 15.97 -6.38
N ILE A 44 -9.96 15.99 -5.24
CA ILE A 44 -8.60 15.47 -5.10
C ILE A 44 -8.66 13.97 -4.77
N ARG A 45 -8.03 13.17 -5.63
CA ARG A 45 -7.88 11.73 -5.42
C ARG A 45 -6.75 11.43 -4.44
N VAL A 46 -7.04 10.62 -3.43
CA VAL A 46 -6.06 10.08 -2.48
C VAL A 46 -5.74 8.64 -2.83
N ILE A 47 -4.45 8.30 -2.89
CA ILE A 47 -3.94 6.94 -3.11
C ILE A 47 -3.05 6.57 -1.92
N MET A 48 -3.38 5.49 -1.21
CA MET A 48 -2.53 4.94 -0.15
C MET A 48 -1.38 4.12 -0.78
N ILE A 49 -0.17 4.29 -0.26
CA ILE A 49 0.99 3.49 -0.62
C ILE A 49 1.63 2.99 0.67
N THR A 50 1.65 1.67 0.92
CA THR A 50 2.13 1.07 2.17
C THR A 50 3.00 -0.18 1.94
N GLY A 51 3.86 -0.48 2.92
CA GLY A 51 4.61 -1.73 3.01
C GLY A 51 3.83 -2.88 3.66
N ASP A 52 2.64 -2.62 4.18
CA ASP A 52 1.76 -3.64 4.76
C ASP A 52 1.24 -4.63 3.72
N ASN A 53 0.68 -5.74 4.20
CA ASN A 53 -0.05 -6.66 3.33
C ASN A 53 -1.34 -6.01 2.78
N LYS A 54 -1.81 -6.50 1.62
CA LYS A 54 -2.97 -5.96 0.90
C LYS A 54 -4.25 -5.93 1.75
N GLY A 55 -4.52 -6.99 2.51
CA GLY A 55 -5.72 -7.08 3.34
C GLY A 55 -5.77 -5.99 4.42
N THR A 56 -4.66 -5.82 5.15
CA THR A 56 -4.53 -4.75 6.15
C THR A 56 -4.63 -3.37 5.51
N ALA A 57 -3.96 -3.14 4.37
CA ALA A 57 -4.00 -1.86 3.67
C ALA A 57 -5.42 -1.47 3.24
N VAL A 58 -6.18 -2.43 2.67
CA VAL A 58 -7.59 -2.24 2.30
C VAL A 58 -8.46 -1.95 3.52
N ALA A 59 -8.26 -2.69 4.63
CA ALA A 59 -9.01 -2.46 5.86
C ALA A 59 -8.76 -1.05 6.43
N ILE A 60 -7.51 -0.57 6.41
CA ILE A 60 -7.17 0.80 6.80
C ILE A 60 -7.80 1.80 5.84
N CYS A 61 -7.71 1.60 4.53
CA CYS A 61 -8.31 2.47 3.52
C CYS A 61 -9.82 2.66 3.71
N ARG A 62 -10.55 1.58 4.05
CA ARG A 62 -11.98 1.67 4.40
C ARG A 62 -12.19 2.49 5.68
N ARG A 63 -11.40 2.21 6.71
CA ARG A 63 -11.50 2.90 8.02
C ARG A 63 -11.27 4.41 7.93
N ILE A 64 -10.38 4.85 7.04
CA ILE A 64 -10.06 6.28 6.86
C ILE A 64 -10.84 6.94 5.71
N GLY A 65 -11.68 6.19 5.00
CA GLY A 65 -12.55 6.73 3.94
C GLY A 65 -11.90 6.92 2.57
N ILE A 66 -10.78 6.25 2.28
CA ILE A 66 -10.24 6.13 0.92
C ILE A 66 -11.14 5.20 0.09
N PHE A 67 -11.55 4.07 0.68
CA PHE A 67 -12.55 3.17 0.12
C PHE A 67 -13.89 3.33 0.80
N SER A 68 -14.94 3.21 0.02
CA SER A 68 -16.33 3.01 0.44
C SER A 68 -16.59 1.49 0.60
N GLU A 69 -17.71 1.10 1.21
CA GLU A 69 -18.05 -0.33 1.35
C GLU A 69 -18.34 -1.00 0.00
N ASP A 70 -18.89 -0.25 -0.95
CA ASP A 70 -19.27 -0.72 -2.29
C ASP A 70 -18.13 -0.73 -3.31
N ASP A 71 -16.94 -0.22 -2.95
CA ASP A 71 -15.81 -0.16 -3.88
C ASP A 71 -15.25 -1.57 -4.14
N ASP A 72 -15.08 -1.92 -5.43
CA ASP A 72 -14.44 -3.18 -5.83
C ASP A 72 -12.91 -3.09 -5.64
N VAL A 73 -12.48 -3.56 -4.47
CA VAL A 73 -11.08 -3.56 -4.06
C VAL A 73 -10.19 -4.39 -4.97
N ASN A 74 -10.71 -5.37 -5.72
CA ASN A 74 -9.89 -6.17 -6.63
C ASN A 74 -9.42 -5.36 -7.84
N LEU A 75 -10.19 -4.35 -8.24
CA LEU A 75 -9.87 -3.46 -9.36
C LEU A 75 -9.12 -2.20 -8.92
N MET A 76 -9.14 -1.89 -7.62
CA MET A 76 -8.61 -0.62 -7.09
C MET A 76 -7.43 -0.76 -6.12
N ALA A 77 -7.13 -1.98 -5.67
CA ALA A 77 -6.01 -2.26 -4.79
C ALA A 77 -5.06 -3.29 -5.40
N PHE A 78 -3.76 -2.98 -5.40
CA PHE A 78 -2.71 -3.83 -5.95
C PHE A 78 -1.59 -4.02 -4.93
N THR A 79 -0.98 -5.20 -4.90
CA THR A 79 0.37 -5.34 -4.36
C THR A 79 1.40 -4.85 -5.38
N GLY A 80 2.62 -4.55 -4.93
CA GLY A 80 3.73 -4.26 -5.85
C GLY A 80 3.92 -5.38 -6.90
N ARG A 81 3.90 -6.64 -6.45
CA ARG A 81 4.00 -7.81 -7.34
C ARG A 81 2.85 -7.89 -8.35
N GLU A 82 1.60 -7.78 -7.89
CA GLU A 82 0.44 -7.78 -8.78
C GLU A 82 0.53 -6.66 -9.82
N PHE A 83 1.04 -5.48 -9.43
CA PHE A 83 1.24 -4.37 -10.34
C PHE A 83 2.35 -4.65 -11.35
N ASP A 84 3.47 -5.24 -10.95
CA ASP A 84 4.57 -5.61 -11.86
C ASP A 84 4.20 -6.70 -12.85
N ASP A 85 3.34 -7.65 -12.44
CA ASP A 85 2.84 -8.73 -13.29
C ASP A 85 1.89 -8.22 -14.39
N LEU A 86 1.37 -6.99 -14.28
CA LEU A 86 0.56 -6.35 -15.33
C LEU A 86 1.41 -5.91 -16.52
N SER A 87 0.81 -5.97 -17.72
CA SER A 87 1.40 -5.36 -18.91
C SER A 87 1.59 -3.84 -18.71
N PRO A 88 2.56 -3.18 -19.38
CA PRO A 88 2.75 -1.74 -19.25
C PRO A 88 1.50 -0.90 -19.55
N GLN A 89 0.66 -1.35 -20.48
CA GLN A 89 -0.63 -0.71 -20.77
C GLN A 89 -1.62 -0.89 -19.60
N SER A 90 -1.76 -2.12 -19.11
CA SER A 90 -2.63 -2.42 -17.98
C SER A 90 -2.16 -1.73 -16.68
N GLN A 91 -0.85 -1.53 -16.51
CA GLN A 91 -0.30 -0.72 -15.42
C GLN A 91 -0.80 0.72 -15.50
N ARG A 92 -0.68 1.37 -16.67
CA ARG A 92 -1.19 2.73 -16.89
C ARG A 92 -2.67 2.85 -16.54
N GLU A 93 -3.48 1.93 -17.07
CA GLU A 93 -4.92 1.89 -16.80
C GLU A 93 -5.20 1.67 -15.31
N ALA A 94 -4.51 0.73 -14.67
CA ALA A 94 -4.66 0.45 -13.23
C ALA A 94 -4.38 1.68 -12.37
N VAL A 95 -3.37 2.51 -12.68
CA VAL A 95 -3.06 3.70 -11.88
C VAL A 95 -4.19 4.74 -11.92
N THR A 96 -5.03 4.77 -12.96
CA THR A 96 -6.17 5.70 -13.05
C THR A 96 -7.31 5.34 -12.08
N ALA A 97 -7.51 4.05 -11.81
CA ALA A 97 -8.56 3.58 -10.91
C ALA A 97 -8.05 3.34 -9.48
N ALA A 98 -6.78 2.97 -9.35
CA ALA A 98 -6.19 2.54 -8.09
C ALA A 98 -6.30 3.59 -6.99
N ARG A 99 -6.52 3.10 -5.77
CA ARG A 99 -6.58 3.89 -4.53
C ARG A 99 -5.67 3.34 -3.45
N CYS A 100 -5.12 2.13 -3.63
CA CYS A 100 -4.24 1.51 -2.66
C CYS A 100 -3.16 0.65 -3.35
N PHE A 101 -1.90 0.87 -3.00
CA PHE A 101 -0.79 0.00 -3.34
C PHE A 101 -0.14 -0.54 -2.05
N ALA A 102 -0.07 -1.85 -1.92
CA ALA A 102 0.46 -2.56 -0.75
C ALA A 102 1.77 -3.30 -1.11
N ARG A 103 2.59 -3.66 -0.11
CA ARG A 103 3.91 -4.31 -0.33
C ARG A 103 4.72 -3.63 -1.45
N VAL A 104 4.78 -2.31 -1.44
CA VAL A 104 5.45 -1.54 -2.51
C VAL A 104 6.95 -1.35 -2.27
N GLU A 105 7.71 -1.38 -3.35
CA GLU A 105 9.12 -0.98 -3.38
C GLU A 105 9.28 0.50 -3.73
N PRO A 106 10.45 1.12 -3.45
CA PRO A 106 10.73 2.50 -3.85
C PRO A 106 10.54 2.77 -5.34
N SER A 107 10.91 1.82 -6.21
CA SER A 107 10.74 1.90 -7.67
C SER A 107 9.28 2.08 -8.10
N HIS A 108 8.34 1.40 -7.41
CA HIS A 108 6.90 1.52 -7.71
C HIS A 108 6.39 2.94 -7.49
N LYS A 109 6.91 3.65 -6.50
CA LYS A 109 6.47 5.02 -6.18
C LYS A 109 6.73 5.96 -7.35
N SER A 110 7.96 5.97 -7.86
CA SER A 110 8.33 6.79 -9.02
C SER A 110 7.51 6.40 -10.25
N LYS A 111 7.36 5.10 -10.52
CA LYS A 111 6.58 4.58 -11.65
C LYS A 111 5.10 4.98 -11.61
N ILE A 112 4.49 4.94 -10.41
CA ILE A 112 3.11 5.41 -10.20
C ILE A 112 3.00 6.91 -10.49
N VAL A 113 3.93 7.72 -9.98
CA VAL A 113 3.96 9.16 -10.22
C VAL A 113 4.12 9.48 -11.70
N GLU A 114 5.03 8.80 -12.40
CA GLU A 114 5.25 8.94 -13.84
C GLU A 114 3.99 8.63 -14.65
N PHE A 115 3.28 7.54 -14.31
CA PHE A 115 2.03 7.21 -14.99
C PHE A 115 0.94 8.27 -14.76
N LEU A 116 0.78 8.75 -13.52
CA LEU A 116 -0.19 9.80 -13.20
C LEU A 116 0.13 11.11 -13.95
N GLN A 117 1.39 11.53 -13.96
CA GLN A 117 1.85 12.70 -14.72
C GLN A 117 1.63 12.54 -16.23
N GLY A 118 1.72 11.31 -16.74
CA GLY A 118 1.39 10.99 -18.13
C GLY A 118 -0.09 11.15 -18.51
N PHE A 119 -0.99 11.28 -17.52
CA PHE A 119 -2.41 11.61 -17.70
C PHE A 119 -2.70 13.10 -17.40
N ASP A 120 -1.67 13.95 -17.40
CA ASP A 120 -1.75 15.37 -17.03
C ASP A 120 -2.26 15.62 -15.59
N GLU A 121 -2.17 14.61 -14.70
CA GLU A 121 -2.52 14.76 -13.29
C GLU A 121 -1.38 15.44 -12.51
N ILE A 122 -1.67 16.57 -11.85
CA ILE A 122 -0.76 17.19 -10.89
C ILE A 122 -0.71 16.31 -9.63
N THR A 123 0.39 15.60 -9.45
CA THR A 123 0.55 14.60 -8.38
C THR A 123 1.45 15.11 -7.26
N ALA A 124 0.99 14.98 -6.02
CA ALA A 124 1.79 15.22 -4.82
C ALA A 124 2.01 13.91 -4.06
N MET A 125 3.28 13.58 -3.78
CA MET A 125 3.64 12.46 -2.91
C MET A 125 4.06 12.96 -1.54
N VAL A 126 3.34 12.55 -0.49
CA VAL A 126 3.65 12.88 0.90
C VAL A 126 4.08 11.61 1.62
N THR A 127 5.31 11.58 2.13
CA THR A 127 5.85 10.43 2.86
C THR A 127 5.88 10.71 4.36
N ALA A 128 5.62 9.69 5.18
CA ALA A 128 5.71 9.79 6.64
C ALA A 128 7.13 9.48 7.18
N SER A 129 8.08 9.07 6.31
CA SER A 129 9.44 8.69 6.69
C SER A 129 10.46 9.77 6.31
N LYS A 130 11.44 10.00 7.20
CA LYS A 130 12.59 10.89 7.00
C LYS A 130 13.73 10.26 6.18
N THR A 131 13.56 9.07 5.61
CA THR A 131 14.62 8.38 4.86
C THR A 131 14.19 8.02 3.44
N ASN A 132 15.00 8.54 2.51
CA ASN A 132 15.12 8.28 1.07
C ASN A 132 14.05 8.91 0.16
N LEU A 133 14.19 10.23 -0.02
CA LEU A 133 14.32 10.81 -1.37
C LEU A 133 15.76 10.64 -1.84
#